data_AF-A0A0K0IPR5-F1
#
_entry.id   AF-A0A0K0IPR5-F1
#
_cell.length_a   1.000
_cell.length_b   1.000
_cell.length_c   1.000
_cell.angle_alpha   90.00
_cell.angle_beta   90.00
_cell.angle_gamma   90.00
#
_symmetry.space_group_name_H-M   'P 1'
#
loop_
_entity.id
_entity.type
_entity.pdbx_description
1 polymer ?
#
loop_
_entity_poly.entity_id
_entity_poly.type
_entity_poly.pdbx_seq_one_letter_code
_entity_poly.pdbx_strand_id
1 'polypeptide(L)'
;MFQYSVLLFTVLHVLLESGRILEMMQTVAVRGQLKCGEENVVNTRVALGIDIRFVDEQILAIARTNITGWFELKATIISADIIKPFFHIYVGQSSGIQCHQRYKQPIPYEFISKYGQPERWYNVGIVELQEICVKLPDETSCLNKDPSLI
;
A
#
# COMPACT_ATOMS: atom_id res chain seq x y z
N MET A 1 19.75 -42.38 26.45
CA MET A 1 20.61 -41.21 26.18
C MET A 1 20.62 -40.81 24.70
N PHE A 2 20.88 -41.74 23.78
CA PHE A 2 20.85 -41.47 22.32
C PHE A 2 19.51 -40.91 21.83
N GLN A 3 18.38 -41.51 22.23
CA GLN A 3 17.02 -41.04 21.90
C GLN A 3 16.74 -39.60 22.36
N TYR A 4 17.14 -39.23 23.59
CA TYR A 4 17.00 -37.87 24.10
C TYR A 4 17.88 -36.86 23.37
N SER A 5 19.10 -37.28 23.00
CA SER A 5 19.99 -36.46 22.17
C SER A 5 19.36 -36.18 20.81
N VAL A 6 18.87 -37.22 20.12
CA VAL A 6 18.16 -37.07 18.84
C VAL A 6 16.94 -36.17 18.96
N LEU A 7 16.11 -36.36 20.00
CA LEU A 7 14.94 -35.51 20.25
C LEU A 7 15.33 -34.05 20.53
N LEU A 8 16.39 -33.82 21.29
CA LEU A 8 16.89 -32.48 21.57
C LEU A 8 17.40 -31.80 20.28
N PHE A 9 18.12 -32.55 19.44
CA PHE A 9 18.60 -32.05 18.16
C PHE A 9 17.44 -31.74 17.19
N THR A 10 16.40 -32.57 17.11
CA THR A 10 15.24 -32.29 16.25
C THR A 10 14.46 -31.08 16.74
N VAL A 11 14.21 -30.97 18.05
CA VAL A 11 13.56 -29.79 18.64
C VAL A 11 14.38 -28.52 18.38
N LEU A 12 15.70 -28.59 18.55
CA LEU A 12 16.60 -27.46 18.26
C LEU A 12 16.56 -27.05 16.78
N HIS A 13 16.54 -28.00 15.84
CA HIS A 13 16.41 -27.71 14.41
C HIS A 13 15.06 -27.02 14.10
N VAL A 14 13.95 -27.53 14.65
CA VAL A 14 12.62 -26.91 14.47
C VAL A 14 12.58 -25.49 15.05
N LEU A 15 13.19 -25.26 16.21
CA LEU A 15 13.33 -23.93 16.82
C LEU A 15 14.14 -22.98 15.93
N LEU A 16 15.25 -23.45 15.35
CA LEU A 16 16.10 -22.66 14.47
C LEU A 16 15.37 -22.26 13.18
N GLU A 17 14.65 -23.18 12.54
CA GLU A 17 13.91 -22.90 11.30
C GLU A 17 12.75 -21.92 11.53
N SER A 18 12.00 -22.08 12.63
CA SER A 18 10.91 -21.17 12.96
C SER A 18 11.39 -19.73 13.21
N GLY A 19 12.56 -19.54 13.82
CA GLY A 19 13.16 -18.22 14.02
C GLY A 19 13.43 -17.47 12.72
N ARG A 20 13.92 -18.17 11.68
CA ARG A 20 14.25 -17.56 10.39
C ARG A 20 13.02 -17.02 9.66
N ILE A 21 11.88 -17.72 9.77
CA ILE A 21 10.62 -17.29 9.13
C ILE A 21 10.13 -15.98 9.76
N LEU A 22 10.26 -15.84 11.08
CA LEU A 22 9.84 -14.65 11.80
C LEU A 22 10.67 -13.43 11.36
N GLU A 23 11.99 -13.54 11.22
CA GLU A 23 12.86 -12.44 10.79
C GLU A 23 12.54 -11.91 9.38
N MET A 24 11.95 -12.75 8.52
CA MET A 24 11.52 -12.38 7.16
C MET A 24 10.12 -11.77 7.11
N MET A 25 9.41 -11.67 8.24
CA MET A 25 8.10 -11.03 8.29
C MET A 25 8.24 -9.50 8.19
N GLN A 26 7.54 -8.94 7.22
CA GLN A 26 7.45 -7.51 6.96
C GLN A 26 5.98 -7.11 6.91
N THR A 27 5.58 -6.14 7.74
CA THR A 27 4.20 -5.63 7.82
C THR A 27 4.17 -4.20 7.31
N VAL A 28 3.16 -3.89 6.49
CA VAL A 28 2.89 -2.55 5.98
C VAL A 28 1.45 -2.18 6.29
N ALA A 29 1.24 -0.99 6.82
CA ALA A 29 -0.08 -0.45 7.12
C ALA A 29 -0.20 0.99 6.60
N VAL A 30 -1.28 1.30 5.90
CA VAL A 30 -1.56 2.62 5.31
C VAL A 30 -3.00 3.02 5.55
N ARG A 31 -3.23 4.31 5.80
CA ARG A 31 -4.56 4.87 6.00
C ARG A 31 -4.64 6.31 5.53
N GLY A 32 -5.86 6.76 5.26
CA GLY A 32 -6.13 8.14 4.90
C GLY A 32 -7.57 8.35 4.48
N GLN A 33 -7.84 9.53 3.90
CA GLN A 33 -9.14 9.93 3.41
C GLN A 33 -9.07 10.34 1.95
N LEU A 34 -10.02 9.92 1.14
CA LEU A 34 -10.15 10.34 -0.26
C LEU A 34 -11.17 11.47 -0.41
N LYS A 35 -10.76 12.54 -1.07
CA LYS A 35 -11.57 13.72 -1.39
C LYS A 35 -11.55 13.99 -2.89
N CYS A 36 -12.60 14.64 -3.36
CA CYS A 36 -12.66 15.25 -4.68
C CYS A 36 -13.30 16.63 -4.54
N GLY A 37 -12.45 17.64 -4.35
CA GLY A 37 -12.86 18.93 -3.82
C GLY A 37 -13.54 18.74 -2.46
N GLU A 38 -14.75 19.27 -2.32
CA GLU A 38 -15.51 19.20 -1.06
C GLU A 38 -16.11 17.79 -0.80
N GLU A 39 -16.25 16.97 -1.83
CA GLU A 39 -16.95 15.68 -1.75
C GLU A 39 -16.06 14.55 -1.22
N ASN A 40 -16.64 13.67 -0.40
CA ASN A 40 -15.96 12.44 0.03
C ASN A 40 -16.03 11.41 -1.09
N VAL A 41 -14.89 10.82 -1.43
CA VAL A 41 -14.84 9.73 -2.42
C VAL A 41 -15.15 8.41 -1.73
N VAL A 42 -16.43 8.05 -1.74
CA VAL A 42 -16.97 6.88 -1.02
C VAL A 42 -16.96 5.61 -1.87
N ASN A 43 -16.99 4.44 -1.22
CA ASN A 43 -17.10 3.13 -1.85
C ASN A 43 -16.05 2.84 -2.95
N THR A 44 -14.92 3.52 -2.91
CA THR A 44 -13.86 3.46 -3.93
C THR A 44 -12.81 2.45 -3.53
N ARG A 45 -12.34 1.63 -4.47
CA ARG A 45 -11.37 0.57 -4.20
C ARG A 45 -9.98 1.17 -3.98
N VAL A 46 -9.33 0.80 -2.89
CA VAL A 46 -7.93 1.12 -2.60
C VAL A 46 -7.19 -0.18 -2.39
N ALA A 47 -5.97 -0.28 -2.93
CA ALA A 47 -5.10 -1.42 -2.78
C ALA A 47 -3.76 -1.04 -2.14
N LEU A 48 -3.24 -1.97 -1.36
CA LEU A 48 -1.87 -2.00 -0.87
C LEU A 48 -1.14 -3.08 -1.66
N GLY A 49 -0.06 -2.70 -2.33
CA GLY A 49 0.77 -3.60 -3.11
C GLY A 49 2.26 -3.41 -2.84
N ILE A 50 3.06 -4.28 -3.43
CA ILE A 50 4.52 -4.22 -3.37
C ILE A 50 5.13 -4.49 -4.73
N ASP A 51 6.29 -3.90 -4.97
CA ASP A 51 7.25 -4.35 -5.98
C ASP A 51 8.39 -5.10 -5.30
N ILE A 52 8.81 -6.21 -5.91
CA ILE A 52 10.04 -6.92 -5.55
C ILE A 52 10.91 -6.92 -6.80
N ARG A 53 12.24 -6.81 -6.63
CA ARG A 53 13.16 -6.93 -7.77
C ARG A 53 12.84 -8.25 -8.49
N PHE A 54 12.47 -8.18 -9.77
CA PHE A 54 12.13 -9.32 -10.64
C PHE A 54 10.73 -9.92 -10.52
N VAL A 55 9.83 -9.35 -9.72
CA VAL A 55 8.42 -9.79 -9.67
C VAL A 55 7.53 -8.61 -10.06
N ASP A 56 6.52 -8.89 -10.88
CA ASP A 56 5.47 -7.92 -11.20
C ASP A 56 4.75 -7.44 -9.92
N GLU A 57 4.03 -6.33 -10.05
CA GLU A 57 3.24 -5.74 -8.97
C GLU A 57 2.34 -6.77 -8.28
N GLN A 58 2.57 -6.99 -6.98
CA GLN A 58 1.75 -7.88 -6.18
C GLN A 58 0.83 -7.08 -5.27
N ILE A 59 -0.48 -7.29 -5.42
CA ILE A 59 -1.49 -6.71 -4.51
C ILE A 59 -1.62 -7.59 -3.27
N LEU A 60 -1.45 -7.00 -2.09
CA LEU A 60 -1.48 -7.70 -0.81
C LEU A 60 -2.80 -7.53 -0.06
N ALA A 61 -3.43 -6.37 -0.19
CA ALA A 61 -4.73 -6.09 0.43
C ALA A 61 -5.55 -5.12 -0.42
N ILE A 62 -6.88 -5.27 -0.35
CA ILE A 62 -7.84 -4.40 -1.01
C ILE A 62 -8.92 -4.04 0.00
N ALA A 63 -9.32 -2.77 0.00
CA ALA A 63 -10.41 -2.24 0.81
C ALA A 63 -11.25 -1.28 -0.04
N ARG A 64 -12.37 -0.83 0.53
CA ARG A 64 -13.16 0.27 -0.02
C ARG A 64 -13.24 1.42 0.97
N THR A 65 -13.26 2.64 0.47
CA THR A 65 -13.52 3.81 1.31
C THR A 65 -14.92 3.76 1.91
N ASN A 66 -15.06 4.22 3.15
CA ASN A 66 -16.35 4.32 3.82
C ASN A 66 -17.11 5.61 3.42
N ILE A 67 -18.18 5.94 4.15
CA ILE A 67 -19.00 7.14 3.91
C ILE A 67 -18.26 8.48 4.10
N THR A 68 -17.15 8.49 4.83
CA THR A 68 -16.32 9.69 4.99
C THR A 68 -15.18 9.74 3.97
N GLY A 69 -15.05 8.75 3.09
CA GLY A 69 -13.89 8.61 2.22
C GLY A 69 -12.67 7.99 2.93
N TRP A 70 -12.80 7.58 4.19
CA TRP A 70 -11.70 6.97 4.96
C TRP A 70 -11.41 5.54 4.50
N PHE A 71 -10.13 5.16 4.50
CA PHE A 71 -9.66 3.80 4.25
C PHE A 71 -8.52 3.42 5.18
N GLU A 72 -8.41 2.12 5.43
CA GLU A 72 -7.27 1.49 6.10
C GLU A 72 -6.93 0.19 5.37
N LEU A 73 -5.64 -0.04 5.16
CA LEU A 73 -5.11 -1.24 4.54
C LEU A 73 -3.90 -1.71 5.33
N LYS A 74 -3.84 -3.01 5.59
CA LYS A 74 -2.73 -3.65 6.28
C LYS A 74 -2.45 -5.00 5.66
N ALA A 75 -1.18 -5.31 5.47
CA ALA A 75 -0.74 -6.63 5.03
C ALA A 75 0.59 -7.00 5.67
N THR A 76 0.80 -8.30 5.85
CA THR A 76 2.07 -8.88 6.28
C THR A 76 2.53 -9.87 5.20
N ILE A 77 3.81 -9.81 4.85
CA ILE A 77 4.44 -10.71 3.89
C ILE A 77 5.70 -11.31 4.49
N ILE A 78 6.00 -12.55 4.11
CA ILE A 78 7.27 -13.21 4.40
C ILE A 78 8.14 -13.05 3.17
N SER A 79 9.17 -12.20 3.26
CA SER A 79 10.11 -11.98 2.17
C SER A 79 11.52 -11.70 2.71
N ALA A 80 12.51 -12.38 2.14
CA ALA A 80 13.92 -12.09 2.38
C ALA A 80 14.42 -10.89 1.55
N ASP A 81 13.64 -10.46 0.55
CA ASP A 81 14.00 -9.37 -0.35
C ASP A 81 13.56 -7.99 0.16
N ILE A 82 14.14 -6.96 -0.46
CA ILE A 82 13.71 -5.57 -0.27
C ILE A 82 12.37 -5.38 -0.99
N ILE A 83 11.29 -5.23 -0.24
CA ILE A 83 9.97 -4.89 -0.78
C ILE A 83 9.85 -3.37 -0.97
N LYS A 84 9.21 -2.92 -2.06
CA LYS A 84 8.85 -1.51 -2.27
C LYS A 84 7.32 -1.37 -2.17
N PRO A 85 6.78 -1.04 -1.00
CA PRO A 85 5.34 -0.95 -0.85
C PRO A 85 4.80 0.31 -1.54
N PHE A 86 3.59 0.19 -2.06
CA PHE A 86 2.82 1.28 -2.63
C PHE A 86 1.36 1.12 -2.27
N PHE A 87 0.61 2.21 -2.30
CA PHE A 87 -0.85 2.13 -2.35
C PHE A 87 -1.37 2.73 -3.66
N HIS A 88 -2.50 2.18 -4.12
CA HIS A 88 -3.12 2.53 -5.39
C HIS A 88 -4.62 2.70 -5.19
N ILE A 89 -5.17 3.78 -5.72
CA ILE A 89 -6.61 4.04 -5.73
C ILE A 89 -7.14 3.68 -7.12
N TYR A 90 -8.09 2.73 -7.18
CA TYR A 90 -8.82 2.43 -8.40
C TYR A 90 -10.03 3.34 -8.49
N VAL A 91 -9.85 4.46 -9.18
CA VAL A 91 -10.96 5.35 -9.53
C VAL A 91 -11.75 4.71 -10.67
N GLY A 92 -13.00 4.35 -10.40
CA GLY A 92 -13.92 3.86 -11.43
C GLY A 92 -14.69 5.02 -12.06
N GLN A 93 -15.11 4.86 -13.32
CA GLN A 93 -15.94 5.85 -14.04
C GLN A 93 -17.34 6.09 -13.42
N SER A 94 -17.71 5.35 -12.37
CA SER A 94 -19.11 5.25 -11.88
C SER A 94 -19.49 6.27 -10.81
N SER A 95 -18.55 6.99 -10.20
CA SER A 95 -18.92 8.18 -9.43
C SER A 95 -19.03 9.30 -10.46
N GLY A 96 -20.20 9.90 -10.66
CA GLY A 96 -20.43 11.02 -11.59
C GLY A 96 -19.66 12.32 -11.24
N ILE A 97 -18.51 12.19 -10.59
CA ILE A 97 -17.59 13.22 -10.16
C ILE A 97 -16.42 13.20 -11.15
N GLN A 98 -15.97 14.37 -11.61
CA GLN A 98 -14.86 14.53 -12.56
C GLN A 98 -13.46 14.20 -11.99
N CYS A 99 -13.36 13.30 -11.00
CA CYS A 99 -12.09 12.82 -10.49
C CYS A 99 -11.64 11.70 -11.41
N HIS A 100 -10.71 11.96 -12.32
CA HIS A 100 -10.19 10.95 -13.25
C HIS A 100 -8.76 10.53 -12.92
N GLN A 101 -8.19 11.04 -11.84
CA GLN A 101 -6.79 10.82 -11.54
C GLN A 101 -6.55 9.40 -11.03
N ARG A 102 -5.82 8.60 -11.84
CA ARG A 102 -5.15 7.39 -11.34
C ARG A 102 -4.13 7.83 -10.30
N TYR A 103 -4.17 7.23 -9.12
CA TYR A 103 -3.30 7.62 -8.02
C TYR A 103 -2.57 6.40 -7.49
N LYS A 104 -1.24 6.38 -7.67
CA LYS A 104 -0.34 5.39 -7.09
C LYS A 104 0.79 6.13 -6.39
N GLN A 105 1.04 5.80 -5.13
CA GLN A 105 2.08 6.43 -4.33
C GLN A 105 2.92 5.38 -3.58
N PRO A 106 4.26 5.51 -3.61
CA PRO A 106 5.12 4.67 -2.79
C PRO A 106 4.91 4.96 -1.30
N ILE A 107 4.95 3.91 -0.49
CA ILE A 107 4.96 4.01 0.97
C ILE A 107 6.44 4.03 1.40
N PRO A 108 6.87 5.01 2.19
CA PRO A 108 8.27 5.09 2.62
C PRO A 108 8.71 3.87 3.43
N TYR A 109 9.98 3.46 3.28
CA TYR A 109 10.53 2.24 3.87
C TYR A 109 10.47 2.23 5.40
N GLU A 110 10.51 3.39 6.04
CA GLU A 110 10.39 3.53 7.48
C GLU A 110 9.03 3.09 8.03
N PHE A 111 8.00 2.94 7.19
CA PHE A 111 6.69 2.40 7.58
C PHE A 111 6.58 0.87 7.41
N ILE A 112 7.68 0.20 7.02
CA ILE A 112 7.75 -1.26 7.04
C ILE A 112 8.17 -1.71 8.44
N SER A 113 7.27 -2.40 9.13
CA SER A 113 7.55 -3.00 10.44
C SER A 113 8.05 -4.43 10.28
N LYS A 114 9.26 -4.69 10.77
CA LYS A 114 9.84 -6.04 10.85
C LYS A 114 9.32 -6.77 12.09
N TYR A 115 9.51 -8.09 12.15
CA TYR A 115 9.18 -8.88 13.33
C TYR A 115 9.78 -8.30 14.62
N GLY A 116 8.98 -8.34 15.69
CA GLY A 116 9.33 -7.78 17.00
C GLY A 116 9.26 -6.25 17.08
N GLN A 117 9.04 -5.54 15.98
CA GLN A 117 8.84 -4.08 15.98
C GLN A 117 7.35 -3.74 16.06
N PRO A 118 6.97 -2.64 16.73
CA PRO A 118 5.60 -2.15 16.68
C PRO A 118 5.22 -1.79 15.24
N GLU A 119 3.95 -2.01 14.92
CA GLU A 119 3.37 -1.61 13.65
C GLU A 119 3.40 -0.09 13.48
N ARG A 120 3.76 0.38 12.29
CA ARG A 120 3.74 1.80 11.93
C ARG A 120 2.71 2.03 10.83
N TRP A 121 1.77 2.92 11.09
CA TRP A 121 0.78 3.34 10.12
C TRP A 121 1.31 4.51 9.31
N TYR A 122 1.40 4.32 8.00
CA TYR A 122 1.59 5.43 7.08
C TYR A 122 0.26 6.17 6.89
N ASN A 123 0.14 7.37 7.47
CA ASN A 123 -1.02 8.22 7.27
C ASN A 123 -0.78 9.14 6.08
N VAL A 124 -1.49 8.92 4.98
CA VAL A 124 -1.39 9.75 3.77
C VAL A 124 -2.15 11.07 3.90
N GLY A 125 -2.89 11.26 5.00
CA GLY A 125 -3.73 12.43 5.20
C GLY A 125 -4.95 12.41 4.27
N ILE A 126 -5.21 13.54 3.63
CA ILE A 126 -6.26 13.70 2.62
C ILE A 126 -5.61 13.59 1.25
N VAL A 127 -6.04 12.60 0.46
CA VAL A 127 -5.69 12.47 -0.95
C VAL A 127 -6.77 13.16 -1.77
N GLU A 128 -6.41 14.29 -2.37
CA GLU A 128 -7.25 15.03 -3.30
C GLU A 128 -7.17 14.37 -4.69
N LEU A 129 -8.32 14.00 -5.24
CA LEU A 129 -8.45 13.37 -6.56
C LEU A 129 -9.02 14.33 -7.61
N GLN A 130 -9.38 15.55 -7.24
CA GLN A 130 -9.72 16.59 -8.19
C GLN A 130 -8.49 17.00 -8.99
N GLU A 131 -8.61 17.00 -10.31
CA GLU A 131 -7.61 17.61 -11.17
C GLU A 131 -7.59 19.13 -10.91
N ILE A 132 -6.53 19.62 -10.26
CA ILE A 132 -6.35 21.05 -10.08
C ILE A 132 -5.71 21.62 -11.34
N CYS A 133 -6.54 22.29 -12.14
CA CYS A 133 -6.12 23.05 -13.31
C CYS A 133 -5.67 24.45 -12.85
N VAL A 134 -4.39 24.61 -12.47
CA VAL A 134 -3.83 25.94 -12.17
C VAL A 134 -3.28 26.55 -13.45
N LYS A 135 -3.90 27.63 -13.94
CA LYS A 135 -3.37 28.39 -15.07
C LYS A 135 -2.17 29.23 -14.60
N LEU A 136 -0.98 28.92 -15.10
CA LEU A 136 0.18 29.78 -14.88
C LEU A 136 0.02 31.09 -15.68
N PRO A 137 0.64 32.21 -15.24
CA PRO A 137 0.45 33.51 -15.87
C PRO A 137 0.70 33.56 -17.38
N ASP A 138 1.59 32.70 -17.88
CA ASP A 138 2.03 32.62 -19.29
C ASP A 138 1.46 31.41 -20.04
N GLU A 139 0.47 30.71 -19.47
CA GLU A 139 -0.10 29.49 -20.06
C GLU A 139 -1.54 29.73 -20.54
N THR A 140 -1.90 29.24 -21.73
CA THR A 140 -3.26 29.41 -22.28
C THR A 140 -4.26 28.40 -21.71
N SER A 141 -3.81 27.21 -21.32
CA SER A 141 -4.62 26.12 -20.79
C SER A 141 -3.86 25.36 -19.72
N CYS A 142 -4.47 25.14 -18.57
CA CYS A 142 -3.90 24.34 -17.48
C CYS A 142 -4.16 22.83 -17.62
N LEU A 143 -4.83 22.42 -18.71
CA LEU A 143 -5.00 21.00 -19.00
C LEU A 143 -3.70 20.49 -19.58
N ASN A 144 -2.99 19.65 -18.81
CA ASN A 144 -2.08 18.70 -19.41
C ASN A 144 -2.93 17.82 -20.31
N LYS A 145 -2.94 18.10 -21.63
CA LYS A 145 -3.41 17.13 -22.61
C LYS A 145 -2.47 15.94 -22.53
N ASP A 146 -2.77 14.98 -21.67
CA ASP A 146 -2.14 13.67 -21.75
C ASP A 146 -2.48 13.11 -23.14
N PRO A 147 -1.49 12.85 -24.02
CA PRO A 147 -1.73 12.33 -25.37
C PRO A 147 -2.46 10.98 -25.40
N SER A 148 -2.61 10.31 -24.25
CA SER A 148 -3.32 9.03 -24.16
C SER A 148 -4.86 9.14 -24.07
N LEU A 149 -5.42 10.36 -24.06
CA LEU A 149 -6.88 10.62 -23.97
C LEU A 149 -7.52 11.13 -25.28
N ILE A 150 -6.80 11.10 -26.41
CA ILE A 150 -7.34 11.34 -27.77
C ILE A 150 -7.33 10.02 -28.54
#